data_AF-A0A433P6H7-F1
#
_entry.id   AF-A0A433P6H7-F1
#
_cell.length_a   1.000
_cell.length_b   1.000
_cell.length_c   1.000
_cell.angle_alpha   90.00
_cell.angle_beta   90.00
_cell.angle_gamma   90.00
#
_symmetry.space_group_name_H-M   'P 1'
#
loop_
_entity.id
_entity.type
_entity.pdbx_description
1 polymer ?
#
loop_
_entity_poly.entity_id
_entity_poly.type
_entity_poly.pdbx_seq_one_letter_code
_entity_poly.pdbx_strand_id
1 'polypeptide(L)'
;LAKSTFEAERYKAASKDDFFILFTSAESCNFELSNNSGIVDKTQWESYFGPFAGRAYRYAITGPLKINDAERSQLTNVFGISEARADEIMEKRPFDNIEDATNQTNIPER
;
A
#
# COMPACT_ATOMS: atom_id res chain seq x y z
N LEU A 1 14.42 9.62 -6.77
CA LEU A 1 15.37 9.79 -5.65
C LEU A 1 16.76 10.02 -6.24
N ALA A 2 17.60 10.89 -5.67
CA ALA A 2 18.98 11.04 -6.13
C ALA A 2 19.90 10.05 -5.40
N LYS A 3 21.00 9.63 -6.04
CA LYS A 3 22.01 8.72 -5.45
C LYS A 3 22.54 9.23 -4.11
N SER A 4 22.84 10.52 -4.02
CA SER A 4 23.34 11.15 -2.79
C SER A 4 22.35 11.05 -1.63
N THR A 5 21.05 11.15 -1.90
CA THR A 5 20.01 10.97 -0.87
C THR A 5 19.97 9.53 -0.40
N PHE A 6 20.04 8.56 -1.32
CA PHE A 6 20.09 7.13 -0.97
C PHE A 6 21.30 6.81 -0.08
N GLU A 7 22.49 7.27 -0.46
CA GLU A 7 23.72 7.04 0.30
C GLU A 7 23.67 7.69 1.69
N ALA A 8 23.09 8.89 1.79
CA ALA A 8 22.89 9.55 3.08
C ALA A 8 21.96 8.75 3.99
N GLU A 9 20.86 8.20 3.46
CA GLU A 9 19.95 7.35 4.26
C GLU A 9 20.59 6.02 4.65
N ARG A 10 21.34 5.37 3.73
CA ARG A 10 22.11 4.15 4.02
C ARG A 10 23.09 4.39 5.18
N TYR A 11 23.87 5.48 5.10
CA TYR A 11 24.89 5.80 6.11
C TYR A 11 24.30 6.07 7.49
N LYS A 12 23.08 6.64 7.55
CA LYS A 12 22.37 6.85 8.82
C LYS A 12 21.83 5.55 9.41
N ALA A 13 21.35 4.64 8.58
CA ALA A 13 20.56 3.49 9.02
C ALA A 13 21.37 2.21 9.22
N ALA A 14 22.46 2.02 8.47
CA ALA A 14 23.17 0.74 8.38
C ALA A 14 24.68 0.92 8.24
N SER A 15 25.46 -0.02 8.79
CA SER A 15 26.91 -0.02 8.59
C SER A 15 27.29 -0.42 7.16
N LYS A 16 28.59 -0.44 6.84
CA LYS A 16 29.08 -0.86 5.52
C LYS A 16 28.82 -2.34 5.23
N ASP A 17 28.81 -3.17 6.27
CA ASP A 17 28.72 -4.63 6.16
C ASP A 17 27.26 -5.14 6.26
N ASP A 18 26.34 -4.29 6.72
CA ASP A 18 24.91 -4.58 6.80
C ASP A 18 24.21 -4.47 5.43
N PHE A 19 23.10 -5.20 5.28
CA PHE A 19 22.23 -5.08 4.12
C PHE A 19 21.17 -3.98 4.35
N PHE A 20 21.05 -3.04 3.41
CA PHE A 20 20.12 -1.92 3.49
C PHE A 20 19.10 -1.95 2.35
N ILE A 21 17.80 -1.87 2.67
CA ILE A 21 16.73 -1.74 1.67
C ILE A 21 15.97 -0.45 1.92
N LEU A 22 15.89 0.42 0.91
CA LEU A 22 15.08 1.64 0.96
C LEU A 22 13.78 1.46 0.19
N PHE A 23 12.65 1.65 0.88
CA PHE A 23 11.34 1.81 0.26
C PHE A 23 11.09 3.28 -0.02
N THR A 24 10.71 3.63 -1.25
CA THR A 24 10.51 5.03 -1.63
C THR A 24 9.31 5.19 -2.56
N SER A 25 8.63 6.33 -2.46
CA SER A 25 7.57 6.74 -3.38
C SER A 25 8.10 7.43 -4.65
N ALA A 26 9.41 7.39 -4.91
CA ALA A 26 9.98 7.92 -6.15
C ALA A 26 9.47 7.14 -7.37
N GLU A 27 9.22 7.84 -8.49
CA GLU A 27 8.71 7.25 -9.74
C GLU A 27 9.65 6.17 -10.31
N SER A 28 10.93 6.49 -10.41
CA SER A 28 11.98 5.53 -10.74
C SER A 28 13.32 6.00 -10.16
N CYS A 29 14.18 5.04 -9.85
CA CYS A 29 15.53 5.26 -9.35
C CYS A 29 16.51 4.56 -10.29
N ASN A 30 17.15 5.33 -11.16
CA ASN A 30 18.13 4.79 -12.11
C ASN A 30 19.54 5.26 -11.75
N PHE A 31 20.15 4.57 -10.79
CA PHE A 31 21.54 4.76 -10.41
C PHE A 31 22.09 3.46 -9.82
N GLU A 32 23.41 3.25 -9.95
CA GLU A 32 24.07 2.11 -9.33
C GLU A 32 24.01 2.19 -7.81
N LEU A 33 23.55 1.10 -7.19
CA LEU A 33 23.49 0.97 -5.74
C LEU A 33 24.87 0.61 -5.18
N SER A 34 25.13 1.07 -3.96
CA SER A 34 26.27 0.58 -3.19
C SER A 34 26.13 -0.91 -2.87
N ASN A 35 27.23 -1.58 -2.54
CA ASN A 35 27.20 -2.97 -2.11
C ASN A 35 26.23 -3.19 -0.94
N ASN A 36 25.65 -4.39 -0.90
CA ASN A 36 24.73 -4.83 0.13
C ASN A 36 23.53 -3.87 0.25
N SER A 37 23.01 -3.39 -0.87
CA SER A 37 21.91 -2.43 -0.89
C SER A 37 20.84 -2.79 -1.92
N GLY A 38 19.59 -2.52 -1.57
CA GLY A 38 18.42 -2.63 -2.44
C GLY A 38 17.56 -1.37 -2.38
N ILE A 39 16.80 -1.12 -3.44
CA ILE A 39 15.80 -0.05 -3.48
C ILE A 39 14.51 -0.60 -4.06
N VAL A 40 13.39 -0.24 -3.44
CA VAL A 40 12.04 -0.52 -3.93
C VAL A 40 11.40 0.81 -4.24
N ASP A 41 11.44 1.20 -5.51
CA ASP A 41 10.73 2.36 -6.05
C ASP A 41 9.35 1.95 -6.61
N LYS A 42 8.60 2.90 -7.18
CA LYS A 42 7.27 2.61 -7.73
C LYS A 42 7.29 1.53 -8.82
N THR A 43 8.35 1.43 -9.62
CA THR A 43 8.44 0.42 -10.70
C THR A 43 8.61 -0.99 -10.16
N GLN A 44 9.21 -1.15 -8.98
CA GLN A 44 9.49 -2.45 -8.37
C GLN A 44 8.46 -2.87 -7.31
N TRP A 45 7.50 -2.00 -7.00
CA TRP A 45 6.54 -2.21 -5.92
C TRP A 45 5.69 -3.48 -6.12
N GLU A 46 5.23 -3.72 -7.35
CA GLU A 46 4.46 -4.93 -7.70
C GLU A 46 5.28 -6.21 -7.60
N SER A 47 6.52 -6.17 -8.08
CA SER A 47 7.44 -7.31 -7.99
C SER A 47 7.77 -7.67 -6.54
N TYR A 48 7.99 -6.66 -5.69
CA TYR A 48 8.39 -6.86 -4.30
C TYR A 48 7.24 -7.29 -3.39
N PHE A 49 6.10 -6.58 -3.43
CA PHE A 49 4.95 -6.87 -2.55
C PHE A 49 3.97 -7.89 -3.16
N GLY A 50 4.22 -8.34 -4.38
CA GLY A 50 3.39 -9.32 -5.09
C GLY A 50 1.94 -8.86 -5.23
N PRO A 51 0.94 -9.77 -5.13
CA PRO A 51 -0.48 -9.42 -5.33
C PRO A 51 -1.03 -8.43 -4.30
N PHE A 52 -0.24 -8.04 -3.29
CA PHE A 52 -0.62 -7.10 -2.24
C PHE A 52 0.01 -5.71 -2.40
N ALA A 53 0.89 -5.55 -3.39
CA ALA A 53 1.52 -4.29 -3.79
C ALA A 53 0.55 -3.13 -3.94
N GLY A 54 -0.54 -3.34 -4.68
CA GLY A 54 -1.56 -2.32 -4.91
C GLY A 54 -2.25 -1.86 -3.62
N ARG A 55 -2.33 -2.70 -2.59
CA ARG A 55 -2.92 -2.31 -1.29
C ARG A 55 -1.94 -1.47 -0.47
N ALA A 56 -0.68 -1.89 -0.38
CA ALA A 56 0.36 -1.16 0.33
C ALA A 56 0.65 0.20 -0.32
N TYR A 57 0.70 0.26 -1.65
CA TYR A 57 0.93 1.50 -2.39
C TYR A 57 -0.21 2.50 -2.21
N ARG A 58 -1.47 2.06 -2.39
CA ARG A 58 -2.64 2.93 -2.16
C ARG A 58 -2.70 3.41 -0.71
N TYR A 59 -2.46 2.53 0.26
CA TYR A 59 -2.41 2.95 1.66
C TYR A 59 -1.33 4.03 1.91
N ALA A 60 -0.15 3.88 1.30
CA ALA A 60 0.95 4.84 1.43
C ALA A 60 0.70 6.19 0.73
N ILE A 61 -0.01 6.20 -0.40
CA ILE A 61 -0.22 7.42 -1.22
C ILE A 61 -1.55 8.11 -0.91
N THR A 62 -2.65 7.35 -0.84
CA THR A 62 -4.02 7.87 -0.67
C THR A 62 -4.54 7.72 0.76
N GLY A 63 -3.82 7.00 1.61
CA GLY A 63 -4.28 6.67 2.96
C GLY A 63 -5.24 5.48 3.00
N PRO A 64 -5.81 5.16 4.18
CA PRO A 64 -6.81 4.12 4.35
C PRO A 64 -8.02 4.35 3.45
N LEU A 65 -8.57 3.25 2.91
CA LEU A 65 -9.78 3.28 2.11
C LEU A 65 -10.96 3.79 2.95
N LYS A 66 -11.62 4.86 2.50
CA LYS A 66 -12.80 5.41 3.17
C LYS A 66 -14.05 4.70 2.68
N ILE A 67 -14.62 3.82 3.51
CA ILE A 67 -15.73 2.96 3.11
C ILE A 67 -16.95 3.75 2.60
N ASN A 68 -17.25 4.94 3.13
CA ASN A 68 -18.42 5.73 2.70
C ASN A 68 -18.23 6.44 1.34
N ASP A 69 -16.98 6.75 0.98
CA ASP A 69 -16.66 7.56 -0.21
C ASP A 69 -16.03 6.72 -1.34
N ALA A 70 -15.58 5.49 -1.04
CA ALA A 70 -14.83 4.66 -1.96
C ALA A 70 -15.66 4.27 -3.20
N GLU A 71 -15.05 4.33 -4.37
CA GLU A 71 -15.63 3.77 -5.58
C GLU A 71 -15.73 2.24 -5.50
N ARG A 72 -16.65 1.68 -6.29
CA ARG A 72 -16.85 0.22 -6.44
C ARG A 72 -15.54 -0.52 -6.73
N SER A 73 -14.75 0.02 -7.66
CA SER A 73 -13.44 -0.53 -8.05
C SER A 73 -12.46 -0.55 -6.89
N GLN A 74 -12.53 0.40 -5.97
CA GLN A 74 -11.65 0.48 -4.81
C GLN A 74 -12.07 -0.50 -3.72
N LEU A 75 -13.38 -0.75 -3.57
CA LEU A 75 -13.90 -1.77 -2.65
C LEU A 75 -13.48 -3.18 -3.06
N THR A 76 -13.60 -3.53 -4.34
CA THR A 76 -13.27 -4.88 -4.84
C THR A 76 -11.76 -5.19 -4.83
N ASN A 77 -10.92 -4.18 -4.62
CA ASN A 77 -9.49 -4.36 -4.35
C ASN A 77 -9.22 -4.88 -2.92
N VAL A 78 -10.20 -4.85 -2.02
CA VAL A 78 -10.10 -5.41 -0.67
C VAL A 78 -10.29 -6.92 -0.74
N PHE A 79 -9.35 -7.68 -0.17
CA PHE A 79 -9.43 -9.14 -0.16
C PHE A 79 -10.71 -9.60 0.54
N GLY A 80 -11.51 -10.43 -0.14
CA GLY A 80 -12.78 -10.95 0.38
C GLY A 80 -14.00 -10.11 0.02
N ILE A 81 -13.82 -8.94 -0.62
CA ILE A 81 -14.93 -8.13 -1.13
C ILE A 81 -15.10 -8.40 -2.62
N SER A 82 -16.11 -9.20 -2.96
CA SER A 82 -16.52 -9.41 -4.36
C SER A 82 -17.31 -8.20 -4.88
N GLU A 83 -17.54 -8.17 -6.19
CA GLU A 83 -18.43 -7.19 -6.84
C GLU A 83 -19.80 -7.10 -6.12
N ALA A 84 -20.42 -8.25 -5.82
CA ALA A 84 -21.70 -8.29 -5.11
C ALA A 84 -21.62 -7.71 -3.68
N ARG A 85 -20.51 -7.92 -2.96
CA ARG A 85 -20.30 -7.32 -1.63
C ARG A 85 -20.00 -5.84 -1.72
N ALA A 86 -19.30 -5.40 -2.77
CA ALA A 86 -19.07 -3.99 -3.03
C ALA A 86 -20.39 -3.25 -3.30
N ASP A 87 -21.28 -3.86 -4.09
CA ASP A 87 -22.63 -3.34 -4.35
C ASP A 87 -23.45 -3.24 -3.06
N GLU A 88 -23.45 -4.30 -2.23
CA GLU A 88 -24.10 -4.28 -0.92
C GLU A 88 -23.58 -3.16 0.00
N ILE A 89 -22.26 -2.95 0.03
CA ILE A 89 -21.64 -1.86 0.79
C ILE A 89 -22.14 -0.51 0.24
N MET A 90 -22.14 -0.31 -1.08
CA MET A 90 -22.56 0.95 -1.69
C MET A 90 -24.02 1.29 -1.41
N GLU A 91 -24.91 0.30 -1.44
CA GLU A 91 -26.34 0.46 -1.15
C GLU A 91 -26.63 0.85 0.30
N LYS A 92 -25.81 0.37 1.25
CA LYS A 92 -26.05 0.53 2.69
C LYS A 92 -25.31 1.71 3.33
N ARG A 93 -24.46 2.41 2.57
CA ARG A 93 -23.82 3.65 3.03
C ARG A 93 -24.86 4.76 3.28
N PRO A 94 -24.54 5.74 4.14
CA PRO A 94 -23.31 5.85 4.93
C PRO A 94 -23.37 5.01 6.21
N PHE A 95 -22.20 4.60 6.69
CA PHE A 95 -22.03 3.97 8.01
C PHE A 95 -21.41 4.96 8.99
N ASP A 96 -21.89 4.93 10.24
CA ASP A 96 -21.38 5.81 11.29
C ASP A 96 -20.04 5.31 11.86
N ASN A 97 -19.90 3.99 11.98
CA ASN A 97 -18.72 3.32 12.52
C ASN A 97 -18.63 1.86 12.02
N ILE A 98 -17.59 1.13 12.46
CA ILE A 98 -17.33 -0.25 12.03
C ILE A 98 -18.42 -1.22 12.50
N GLU A 99 -18.95 -1.04 13.72
CA GLU A 99 -20.01 -1.88 14.27
C GLU A 99 -21.31 -1.73 13.45
N ASP A 100 -21.67 -0.49 13.13
CA ASP A 100 -22.80 -0.19 12.25
C ASP A 100 -22.63 -0.81 10.86
N ALA A 101 -21.46 -0.65 10.24
CA ALA A 101 -21.15 -1.28 8.96
C ALA A 101 -21.27 -2.82 9.01
N THR A 102 -20.79 -3.43 10.09
CA THR A 102 -20.85 -4.88 10.31
C THR A 102 -22.29 -5.36 10.46
N ASN A 103 -23.09 -4.67 11.28
CA ASN A 103 -24.50 -4.97 11.50
C ASN A 103 -25.33 -4.80 10.22
N GLN A 104 -25.05 -3.77 9.44
CA GLN A 104 -25.78 -3.52 8.19
C GLN A 104 -25.40 -4.51 7.09
N THR A 105 -24.12 -4.86 6.93
CA THR A 105 -23.65 -5.70 5.80
C THR A 105 -23.52 -7.18 6.12
N ASN A 106 -23.58 -7.58 7.40
CA ASN A 106 -23.23 -8.93 7.86
C ASN A 106 -21.88 -9.42 7.34
N ILE A 107 -20.95 -8.50 7.04
CA ILE A 107 -19.57 -8.85 6.70
C ILE A 107 -18.84 -9.06 8.04
N PRO A 108 -18.32 -10.26 8.33
CA PRO A 108 -17.70 -10.54 9.62
C PRO A 108 -16.41 -9.75 9.82
N GLU A 109 -16.16 -9.29 11.06
CA GLU A 109 -14.82 -8.90 11.48
C GLU A 109 -13.89 -10.12 11.39
N ARG A 110 -12.69 -9.89 10.87
CA ARG A 110 -11.67 -10.93 10.70
C ARG A 110 -11.01 -11.31 12.01
#